data_AF-A0A7W0ZA43-F1
#
_entry.id   AF-A0A7W0ZA43-F1
#
_cell.length_a   1.000
_cell.length_b   1.000
_cell.length_c   1.000
_cell.angle_alpha   90.00
_cell.angle_beta   90.00
_cell.angle_gamma   90.00
#
_symmetry.space_group_name_H-M   'P 1'
#
loop_
_entity.id
_entity.type
_entity.pdbx_description
1 polymer ?
#
loop_
_entity_poly.entity_id
_entity_poly.type
_entity_poly.pdbx_seq_one_letter_code
_entity_poly.pdbx_strand_id
1 'polypeptide(L)'
;MSRRILIAATAVTISVPALAAAGIALRDAVYVDKPLPGVVVREAQLARPIRVTVGDHQFGVRPRRVLEVNRAATAAAALRAGRESFWTRVRQLANPRPPAIEVLPVLRERPIPARRWTKQLSEGLRAPTAAEVAMRGLTPVVTPARAGERIHHRLLLLRLRASVRGVGAPVSAPLERVSPELDTSAAEDAAAAAEQVVSAPVELRYADHRVGALPPRRLARLLRINPRRDSFAVTLDRDRLAAAVRPTLSRWRRQAVNARFRVEGEHVRIRPSRTGLDVDPKTALTAVTAATLSPSRTARLALRETHADRTTREARALGIRERISTFTTDMGVSSSNRIHNVQLMAEYIDGTIIEPGESFSFNDRVGPRTEERGFREGQMIIGSLLLPSIGGGVCQTATTLFNNAFELGLPIERRYNHSFYISHYPMGRDATVSWDGPDLVFRNDLRSAILITTSYTNETLTFSFYGT
;
A
#
# COMPACT_ATOMS: atom_id res chain seq x y z
N MET A 1 -44.78 53.74 104.81
CA MET A 1 -45.54 53.54 103.56
C MET A 1 -44.55 53.09 102.48
N SER A 2 -44.67 52.04 101.68
CA SER A 2 -45.64 50.94 101.56
C SER A 2 -44.99 49.85 100.68
N ARG A 3 -45.03 48.60 101.14
CA ARG A 3 -45.27 47.30 100.46
C ARG A 3 -45.19 47.14 98.91
N ARG A 4 -44.57 45.98 98.55
CA ARG A 4 -44.99 44.88 97.60
C ARG A 4 -44.47 44.81 96.14
N ILE A 5 -43.53 43.87 95.93
CA ILE A 5 -43.52 42.65 95.07
C ILE A 5 -44.59 42.49 93.93
N LEU A 6 -44.10 42.20 92.70
CA LEU A 6 -44.34 41.01 91.84
C LEU A 6 -44.82 41.25 90.37
N ILE A 7 -44.27 40.41 89.48
CA ILE A 7 -44.81 39.82 88.23
C ILE A 7 -44.25 40.32 86.89
N ALA A 8 -43.69 39.34 86.17
CA ALA A 8 -43.23 39.36 84.78
C ALA A 8 -44.37 39.54 83.76
N ALA A 9 -44.08 40.26 82.67
CA ALA A 9 -44.84 40.15 81.44
C ALA A 9 -43.88 40.18 80.24
N THR A 10 -43.65 39.00 79.69
CA THR A 10 -42.95 38.74 78.43
C THR A 10 -43.78 39.32 77.29
N ALA A 11 -43.48 40.54 76.85
CA ALA A 11 -44.01 41.09 75.61
C ALA A 11 -43.01 40.82 74.50
N VAL A 12 -43.31 39.81 73.67
CA VAL A 12 -42.64 39.55 72.40
C VAL A 12 -42.93 40.72 71.47
N THR A 13 -42.12 41.77 71.57
CA THR A 13 -41.99 42.78 70.50
C THR A 13 -41.30 42.09 69.33
N ILE A 14 -42.07 41.44 68.48
CA ILE A 14 -41.63 41.20 67.10
C ILE A 14 -41.51 42.59 66.49
N SER A 15 -40.29 43.12 66.55
CA SER A 15 -39.95 44.33 65.85
C SER A 15 -40.31 44.12 64.38
N VAL A 16 -40.96 45.10 63.76
CA VAL A 16 -41.24 45.17 62.32
C VAL A 16 -40.09 44.61 61.44
N PRO A 17 -38.79 44.81 61.76
CA PRO A 17 -37.69 44.14 61.06
C PRO A 17 -37.67 42.59 61.12
N ALA A 18 -38.11 41.96 62.20
CA ALA A 18 -38.18 40.49 62.30
C ALA A 18 -39.31 39.89 61.44
N LEU A 19 -40.46 40.57 61.35
CA LEU A 19 -41.56 40.21 60.43
C LEU A 19 -41.14 40.41 58.96
N ALA A 20 -40.43 41.50 58.66
CA ALA A 20 -39.89 41.75 57.32
C ALA A 20 -38.82 40.72 56.92
N ALA A 21 -37.92 40.35 57.85
CA ALA A 21 -36.90 39.31 57.62
C ALA A 21 -37.52 37.92 57.42
N ALA A 22 -38.54 37.55 58.20
CA ALA A 22 -39.29 36.31 58.01
C ALA A 22 -40.04 36.28 56.67
N GLY A 23 -40.63 37.41 56.26
CA GLY A 23 -41.28 37.56 54.96
C GLY A 23 -40.32 37.44 53.78
N ILE A 24 -39.11 38.01 53.88
CA ILE A 24 -38.06 37.86 52.87
C ILE A 24 -37.57 36.41 52.82
N ALA A 25 -37.34 35.75 53.96
CA ALA A 25 -36.90 34.36 54.03
C ALA A 25 -37.92 33.37 53.46
N LEU A 26 -39.22 33.57 53.75
CA LEU A 26 -40.31 32.80 53.17
C LEU A 26 -40.39 33.00 51.65
N ARG A 27 -40.26 34.24 51.18
CA ARG A 27 -40.26 34.56 49.75
C ARG A 27 -39.05 33.97 49.04
N ASP A 28 -37.88 33.99 49.66
CA ASP A 28 -36.63 33.42 49.16
C ASP A 28 -36.68 31.89 49.04
N ALA A 29 -37.36 31.20 49.96
CA ALA A 29 -37.58 29.74 49.91
C ALA A 29 -38.33 29.29 48.65
N VAL A 30 -39.21 30.13 48.09
CA VAL A 30 -39.93 29.86 46.83
C VAL A 30 -38.98 29.83 45.62
N TYR A 31 -37.83 30.51 45.73
CA TYR A 31 -36.86 30.64 44.65
C TYR A 31 -35.62 29.75 44.84
N VAL A 32 -35.63 28.75 45.73
CA VAL A 32 -34.45 27.88 45.97
C VAL A 32 -33.89 27.29 44.68
N ASP A 33 -34.75 26.79 43.80
CA ASP A 33 -34.40 26.19 42.50
C ASP A 33 -34.78 27.07 41.29
N LYS A 34 -35.14 28.34 41.52
CA LYS A 34 -35.55 29.29 40.47
C LYS A 34 -34.72 30.58 40.54
N PRO A 35 -34.42 31.23 39.40
CA PRO A 35 -33.83 32.56 39.44
C PRO A 35 -34.70 33.51 40.28
N LEU A 36 -34.06 34.40 41.05
CA LEU A 36 -34.78 35.42 41.80
C LEU A 36 -35.62 36.30 40.85
N PRO A 37 -36.71 36.93 41.36
CA PRO A 37 -37.44 37.96 40.60
C PRO A 37 -36.45 38.95 39.97
N GLY A 38 -36.70 39.42 38.75
CA GLY A 38 -35.82 40.38 38.06
C GLY A 38 -34.58 39.79 37.38
N VAL A 39 -34.20 38.52 37.62
CA VAL A 39 -33.12 37.88 36.86
C VAL A 39 -33.62 37.47 35.48
N VAL A 40 -33.02 38.03 34.43
CA VAL A 40 -33.37 37.75 33.03
C VAL A 40 -32.15 37.22 32.30
N VAL A 41 -32.28 36.06 31.65
CA VAL A 41 -31.23 35.54 30.78
C VAL A 41 -31.33 36.27 29.45
N ARG A 42 -30.25 36.95 29.06
CA ARG A 42 -30.19 37.64 27.77
C ARG A 42 -30.24 36.63 26.64
N GLU A 43 -31.00 36.93 25.59
CA GLU A 43 -31.03 36.06 24.42
C GLU A 43 -29.68 36.07 23.68
N ALA A 44 -29.13 34.88 23.41
CA ALA A 44 -28.00 34.76 22.50
C ALA A 44 -28.50 34.85 21.05
N GLN A 45 -27.96 35.78 20.27
CA GLN A 45 -28.32 35.94 18.85
C GLN A 45 -27.68 34.86 17.96
N LEU A 46 -27.96 33.59 18.24
CA LEU A 46 -27.36 32.46 17.51
C LEU A 46 -27.95 32.27 16.10
N ALA A 47 -29.12 32.83 15.82
CA ALA A 47 -29.78 32.73 14.52
C ALA A 47 -29.28 33.77 13.50
N ARG A 48 -28.77 34.92 13.98
CA ARG A 48 -28.28 36.00 13.12
C ARG A 48 -26.91 35.63 12.53
N PRO A 49 -26.69 35.81 11.23
CA PRO A 49 -25.39 35.53 10.61
C PRO A 49 -24.34 36.53 11.09
N ILE A 50 -23.15 36.02 11.41
CA ILE A 50 -21.94 36.80 11.73
C ILE A 50 -20.97 36.64 10.56
N ARG A 51 -20.36 37.74 10.13
CA ARG A 51 -19.30 37.72 9.13
C ARG A 51 -18.00 37.26 9.77
N VAL A 52 -17.40 36.22 9.22
CA VAL A 52 -16.09 35.70 9.60
C VAL A 52 -15.12 35.91 8.45
N THR A 53 -14.04 36.65 8.71
CA THR A 53 -12.99 36.91 7.72
C THR A 53 -11.84 35.94 7.94
N VAL A 54 -11.39 35.27 6.87
CA VAL A 54 -10.26 34.33 6.86
C VAL A 54 -9.36 34.72 5.69
N GLY A 55 -8.18 35.27 5.97
CA GLY A 55 -7.37 35.92 4.93
C GLY A 55 -8.18 37.03 4.25
N ASP A 56 -8.24 36.98 2.91
CA ASP A 56 -9.00 37.94 2.09
C ASP A 56 -10.46 37.54 1.85
N HIS A 57 -10.88 36.38 2.34
CA HIS A 57 -12.22 35.83 2.11
C HIS A 57 -13.15 36.10 3.29
N GLN A 58 -14.42 36.37 2.99
CA GLN A 58 -15.46 36.58 3.98
C GLN A 58 -16.52 35.47 3.89
N PHE A 59 -16.89 34.93 5.05
CA PHE A 59 -17.86 33.85 5.18
C PHE A 59 -18.98 34.26 6.13
N GLY A 60 -20.23 34.02 5.74
CA GLY A 60 -21.38 34.15 6.64
C GLY A 60 -21.57 32.89 7.46
N VAL A 61 -21.43 32.95 8.79
CA VAL A 61 -21.76 31.83 9.68
C VAL A 61 -22.94 32.19 10.57
N ARG A 62 -23.92 31.29 10.66
CA ARG A 62 -24.94 31.37 11.71
C ARG A 62 -24.39 30.68 12.97
N PRO A 63 -24.17 31.39 14.09
CA PRO A 63 -23.52 30.81 15.27
C PRO A 63 -24.20 29.54 15.79
N ARG A 64 -25.53 29.39 15.64
CA ARG A 64 -26.28 28.16 15.99
C ARG A 64 -25.76 26.87 15.33
N ARG A 65 -25.01 26.98 14.23
CA ARG A 65 -24.39 25.82 13.56
C ARG A 65 -23.19 25.28 14.34
N VAL A 66 -22.50 26.14 15.10
CA VAL A 66 -21.18 25.87 15.71
C VAL A 66 -21.25 25.95 17.24
N LEU A 67 -22.18 26.74 17.77
CA LEU A 67 -22.38 27.01 19.18
C LEU A 67 -23.82 26.68 19.59
N GLU A 68 -23.98 26.29 20.84
CA GLU A 68 -25.28 26.10 21.47
C GLU A 68 -25.28 26.66 22.89
N VAL A 69 -26.47 26.97 23.41
CA VAL A 69 -26.62 27.37 24.81
C VAL A 69 -26.51 26.13 25.69
N ASN A 70 -25.56 26.15 26.61
CA ASN A 70 -25.51 25.18 27.69
C ASN A 70 -26.59 25.55 28.71
N ARG A 71 -27.77 24.92 28.60
CA ARG A 71 -28.93 25.22 29.44
C ARG A 71 -28.63 25.03 30.92
N ALA A 72 -27.97 23.94 31.30
CA ALA A 72 -27.63 23.64 32.69
C ALA A 72 -26.67 24.69 33.27
N ALA A 73 -25.59 25.02 32.56
CA ALA A 73 -24.64 26.03 33.03
C ALA A 73 -25.22 27.46 33.03
N THR A 74 -26.14 27.75 32.09
CA THR A 74 -26.85 29.04 32.05
C THR A 74 -27.84 29.17 33.20
N ALA A 75 -28.59 28.11 33.52
CA ALA A 75 -29.47 28.08 34.69
C ALA A 75 -28.67 28.24 35.99
N ALA A 76 -27.54 27.55 36.13
CA ALA A 76 -26.65 27.71 37.28
C ALA A 76 -26.03 29.12 37.38
N ALA A 77 -25.77 29.79 36.25
CA ALA A 77 -25.34 31.19 36.25
C ALA A 77 -26.49 32.14 36.67
N ALA A 78 -27.71 31.89 36.19
CA ALA A 78 -28.89 32.67 36.55
C ALA A 78 -29.26 32.55 38.04
N LEU A 79 -29.17 31.34 38.60
CA LEU A 79 -29.37 31.10 40.03
C LEU A 79 -28.36 31.85 40.90
N ARG A 80 -27.12 32.01 40.41
CA ARG A 80 -26.05 32.70 41.13
C ARG A 80 -26.16 34.22 41.06
N ALA A 81 -26.48 34.80 39.90
CA ALA A 81 -26.40 36.24 39.66
C ALA A 81 -27.19 37.12 40.65
N GLY A 82 -28.31 36.63 41.18
CA GLY A 82 -29.10 37.34 42.20
C GLY A 82 -28.65 37.12 43.65
N ARG A 83 -27.74 36.16 43.88
CA ARG A 83 -27.32 35.68 45.21
C ARG A 83 -25.85 35.98 45.55
N GLU A 84 -25.13 36.63 44.65
CA GLU A 84 -23.72 37.02 44.86
C GLU A 84 -23.55 38.06 45.97
N SER A 85 -24.59 38.85 46.26
CA SER A 85 -24.60 39.84 47.33
C SER A 85 -25.87 39.75 48.16
N PHE A 86 -25.69 39.77 49.48
CA PHE A 86 -26.79 39.80 50.46
C PHE A 86 -27.76 40.95 50.17
N TRP A 87 -27.24 42.16 49.92
CA TRP A 87 -28.05 43.35 49.66
C TRP A 87 -28.79 43.28 48.32
N THR A 88 -28.17 42.68 47.30
CA THR A 88 -28.83 42.45 45.99
C THR A 88 -29.99 41.46 46.14
N ARG A 89 -29.79 40.36 46.85
CA ARG A 89 -30.82 39.34 47.13
C ARG A 89 -32.03 39.94 47.87
N VAL A 90 -31.77 40.71 48.93
CA VAL A 90 -32.80 41.42 49.69
C VAL A 90 -33.55 42.41 48.80
N ARG A 91 -32.85 43.19 47.97
CA ARG A 91 -33.46 44.18 47.08
C ARG A 91 -34.35 43.54 45.99
N GLN A 92 -33.94 42.39 45.44
CA GLN A 92 -34.73 41.64 44.46
C GLN A 92 -36.01 41.05 45.07
N LEU A 93 -35.95 40.61 46.33
CA LEU A 93 -37.08 40.00 47.05
C LEU A 93 -38.00 41.00 47.73
N ALA A 94 -37.53 42.19 48.10
CA ALA A 94 -38.36 43.19 48.78
C ALA A 94 -39.15 44.08 47.79
N ASN A 95 -38.65 44.28 46.57
CA ASN A 95 -39.28 45.15 45.59
C ASN A 95 -40.32 44.39 44.73
N PRO A 96 -41.58 44.86 44.60
CA PRO A 96 -42.58 44.26 43.72
C PRO A 96 -42.23 44.34 42.22
N ARG A 97 -41.36 45.27 41.82
CA ARG A 97 -40.82 45.41 40.45
C ARG A 97 -39.31 45.64 40.52
N PRO A 98 -38.50 44.60 40.77
CA PRO A 98 -37.10 44.78 41.04
C PRO A 98 -36.30 45.08 39.75
N PRO A 99 -35.14 45.77 39.87
CA PRO A 99 -34.31 46.09 38.70
C PRO A 99 -33.77 44.82 38.05
N ALA A 100 -33.73 44.80 36.71
CA ALA A 100 -33.32 43.61 35.97
C ALA A 100 -31.83 43.28 36.19
N ILE A 101 -31.54 42.02 36.50
CA ILE A 101 -30.17 41.47 36.46
C ILE A 101 -30.05 40.64 35.19
N GLU A 102 -29.29 41.16 34.23
CA GLU A 102 -29.05 40.45 32.98
C GLU A 102 -27.94 39.41 33.13
N VAL A 103 -28.24 38.17 32.77
CA VAL A 103 -27.29 37.07 32.78
C VAL A 103 -26.98 36.63 31.36
N LEU A 104 -25.70 36.66 30.98
CA LEU A 104 -25.26 36.20 29.67
C LEU A 104 -25.35 34.66 29.59
N PRO A 105 -25.86 34.09 28.49
CA PRO A 105 -25.94 32.65 28.33
C PRO A 105 -24.55 32.03 28.21
N VAL A 106 -24.40 30.86 28.83
CA VAL A 106 -23.18 30.06 28.75
C VAL A 106 -23.21 29.29 27.43
N LEU A 107 -22.27 29.59 26.52
CA LEU A 107 -22.19 28.97 25.20
C LEU A 107 -21.23 27.79 25.21
N ARG A 108 -21.65 26.66 24.65
CA ARG A 108 -20.85 25.46 24.41
C ARG A 108 -20.63 25.26 22.92
N GLU A 109 -19.48 24.68 22.57
CA GLU A 109 -19.18 24.26 21.20
C GLU A 109 -19.95 22.99 20.82
N ARG A 110 -20.34 22.90 19.55
CA ARG A 110 -20.75 21.66 18.89
C ARG A 110 -19.53 21.05 18.18
N PRO A 111 -18.85 20.04 18.73
CA PRO A 111 -17.50 19.66 18.32
C PRO A 111 -17.41 19.20 16.86
N ILE A 112 -18.33 18.36 16.39
CA ILE A 112 -18.33 17.86 15.01
C ILE A 112 -18.64 19.00 14.00
N PRO A 113 -19.74 19.77 14.17
CA PRO A 113 -20.01 20.93 13.32
C PRO A 113 -18.90 21.98 13.33
N ALA A 114 -18.29 22.26 14.48
CA ALA A 114 -17.24 23.27 14.62
C ALA A 114 -15.95 22.88 13.88
N ARG A 115 -15.53 21.61 13.97
CA ARG A 115 -14.39 21.08 13.23
C ARG A 115 -14.65 21.07 11.73
N ARG A 116 -15.83 20.62 11.29
CA ARG A 116 -16.21 20.62 9.87
C ARG A 116 -16.22 22.04 9.31
N TRP A 117 -16.79 22.99 10.05
CA TRP A 117 -16.81 24.40 9.67
C TRP A 117 -15.41 24.99 9.59
N THR A 118 -14.54 24.71 10.56
CA THR A 118 -13.15 25.19 10.51
C THR A 118 -12.39 24.61 9.32
N LYS A 119 -12.63 23.33 8.98
CA LYS A 119 -12.08 22.71 7.77
C LYS A 119 -12.54 23.44 6.51
N GLN A 120 -13.84 23.70 6.37
CA GLN A 120 -14.41 24.45 5.24
C GLN A 120 -13.81 25.86 5.12
N LEU A 121 -13.66 26.57 6.23
CA LEU A 121 -13.01 27.87 6.25
C LEU A 121 -11.54 27.83 5.83
N SER A 122 -10.89 26.68 5.98
CA SER A 122 -9.48 26.50 5.63
C SER A 122 -9.26 26.10 4.18
N GLU A 123 -10.32 25.82 3.39
CA GLU A 123 -10.21 25.33 2.00
C GLU A 123 -9.55 26.34 1.04
N GLY A 124 -9.56 27.63 1.38
CA GLY A 124 -8.85 28.69 0.62
C GLY A 124 -7.49 29.10 1.19
N LEU A 125 -7.04 28.49 2.29
CA LEU A 125 -5.74 28.80 2.88
C LEU A 125 -4.62 28.06 2.16
N ARG A 126 -3.43 28.68 2.13
CA ARG A 126 -2.24 28.07 1.56
C ARG A 126 -1.84 26.84 2.38
N ALA A 127 -1.89 25.66 1.76
CA ALA A 127 -1.36 24.44 2.37
C ALA A 127 0.18 24.48 2.45
N PRO A 128 0.79 23.90 3.48
CA PRO A 128 2.25 23.78 3.54
C PRO A 128 2.75 22.89 2.40
N THR A 129 3.82 23.32 1.72
CA THR A 129 4.49 22.54 0.67
C THR A 129 5.82 22.05 1.19
N ALA A 130 6.03 20.73 1.22
CA ALA A 130 7.27 20.11 1.63
C ALA A 130 8.45 20.55 0.74
N ALA A 131 9.65 20.58 1.31
CA ALA A 131 10.85 20.71 0.52
C ALA A 131 11.07 19.46 -0.33
N GLU A 132 11.74 19.62 -1.46
CA GLU A 132 12.13 18.52 -2.33
C GLU A 132 13.61 18.62 -2.66
N VAL A 133 14.24 17.48 -2.95
CA VAL A 133 15.62 17.43 -3.41
C VAL A 133 15.73 16.44 -4.56
N ALA A 134 16.38 16.88 -5.64
CA ALA A 134 16.57 16.07 -6.84
C ALA A 134 17.95 16.28 -7.45
N MET A 135 18.51 15.23 -8.06
CA MET A 135 19.78 15.33 -8.77
C MET A 135 19.58 15.90 -10.17
N ARG A 136 20.31 16.98 -10.52
CA ARG A 136 20.49 17.46 -11.90
C ARG A 136 21.93 17.20 -12.33
N GLY A 137 22.13 16.08 -13.03
CA GLY A 137 23.48 15.63 -13.37
C GLY A 137 24.26 15.22 -12.13
N LEU A 138 25.27 16.01 -11.75
CA LEU A 138 26.06 15.82 -10.53
C LEU A 138 25.65 16.76 -9.39
N THR A 139 24.77 17.72 -9.64
CA THR A 139 24.43 18.75 -8.66
C THR A 139 23.07 18.44 -8.05
N PRO A 140 22.96 18.32 -6.71
CA PRO A 140 21.67 18.26 -6.04
C PRO A 140 21.00 19.63 -6.10
N VAL A 141 19.70 19.66 -6.41
CA VAL A 141 18.89 20.87 -6.46
C VAL A 141 17.79 20.75 -5.42
N VAL A 142 17.78 21.70 -4.49
CA VAL A 142 16.77 21.82 -3.44
C VAL A 142 15.66 22.75 -3.91
N THR A 143 14.42 22.29 -3.78
CA THR A 143 13.24 23.13 -3.88
C THR A 143 12.80 23.45 -2.45
N PRO A 144 12.91 24.71 -1.99
CA PRO A 144 12.62 25.06 -0.61
C PRO A 144 11.18 24.77 -0.17
N ALA A 145 11.03 24.37 1.08
CA ALA A 145 9.72 24.26 1.72
C ALA A 145 9.01 25.62 1.77
N ARG A 146 7.69 25.59 1.62
CA ARG A 146 6.83 26.77 1.81
C ARG A 146 5.90 26.53 2.99
N ALA A 147 5.99 27.40 3.99
CA ALA A 147 5.10 27.35 5.13
C ALA A 147 3.65 27.64 4.69
N GLY A 148 2.72 26.85 5.24
CA GLY A 148 1.29 27.03 5.05
C GLY A 148 0.65 27.85 6.16
N GLU A 149 -0.65 28.02 6.05
CA GLU A 149 -1.49 28.70 7.01
C GLU A 149 -2.58 27.75 7.51
N ARG A 150 -2.85 27.78 8.81
CA ARG A 150 -3.95 27.04 9.42
C ARG A 150 -4.73 27.96 10.34
N ILE A 151 -6.02 27.74 10.46
CA ILE A 151 -6.84 28.48 11.41
C ILE A 151 -6.56 27.98 12.84
N HIS A 152 -6.28 28.91 13.74
CA HIS A 152 -6.20 28.61 15.17
C HIS A 152 -7.60 28.40 15.76
N HIS A 153 -8.11 27.18 15.61
CA HIS A 153 -9.48 26.78 15.93
C HIS A 153 -10.00 27.27 17.30
N ARG A 154 -9.21 27.09 18.37
CA ARG A 154 -9.60 27.51 19.72
C ARG A 154 -9.83 29.02 19.84
N LEU A 155 -8.94 29.83 19.25
CA LEU A 155 -9.06 31.30 19.29
C LEU A 155 -10.19 31.80 18.40
N LEU A 156 -10.44 31.15 17.24
CA LEU A 156 -11.60 31.45 16.40
C LEU A 156 -12.92 31.26 17.18
N LEU A 157 -13.08 30.14 17.89
CA LEU A 157 -14.27 29.89 18.70
C LEU A 157 -14.42 30.87 19.86
N LEU A 158 -13.31 31.28 20.49
CA LEU A 158 -13.33 32.29 21.54
C LEU A 158 -13.83 33.64 20.99
N ARG A 159 -13.31 34.10 19.84
CA ARG A 159 -13.74 35.34 19.19
C ARG A 159 -15.21 35.27 18.74
N LEU A 160 -15.65 34.11 18.23
CA LEU A 160 -17.05 33.90 17.84
C LEU A 160 -17.99 33.98 19.05
N ARG A 161 -17.64 33.35 20.18
CA ARG A 161 -18.43 33.44 21.42
C ARG A 161 -18.53 34.87 21.95
N ALA A 162 -17.43 35.63 21.87
CA ALA A 162 -17.43 37.04 22.25
C ALA A 162 -18.35 37.88 21.36
N SER A 163 -18.31 37.68 20.04
CA SER A 163 -19.18 38.39 19.09
C SER A 163 -20.67 38.10 19.28
N VAL A 164 -21.03 36.85 19.59
CA VAL A 164 -22.42 36.44 19.90
C VAL A 164 -22.96 37.11 21.18
N ARG A 165 -22.09 37.34 22.17
CA ARG A 165 -22.46 38.03 23.42
C ARG A 165 -22.52 39.56 23.25
N GLY A 166 -21.79 40.10 22.27
CA GLY A 166 -21.79 41.51 21.87
C GLY A 166 -22.77 41.84 20.73
N VAL A 167 -22.55 42.97 20.07
CA VAL A 167 -23.43 43.54 19.00
C VAL A 167 -23.23 42.83 17.64
N GLY A 168 -22.80 41.56 17.60
CA GLY A 168 -22.62 40.82 16.35
C GLY A 168 -21.49 41.35 15.45
N ALA A 169 -20.42 41.89 16.06
CA ALA A 169 -19.27 42.43 15.34
C ALA A 169 -18.60 41.37 14.44
N PRO A 170 -18.03 41.76 13.28
CA PRO A 170 -17.27 40.85 12.43
C PRO A 170 -16.14 40.14 13.19
N VAL A 171 -15.89 38.87 12.89
CA VAL A 171 -14.86 38.06 13.53
C VAL A 171 -13.75 37.78 12.54
N SER A 172 -12.52 38.20 12.85
CA SER A 172 -11.34 37.77 12.11
C SER A 172 -10.83 36.43 12.66
N ALA A 173 -10.68 35.43 11.80
CA ALA A 173 -10.12 34.13 12.13
C ALA A 173 -8.60 34.24 12.32
N PRO A 174 -8.06 33.95 13.51
CA PRO A 174 -6.62 33.95 13.72
C PRO A 174 -5.96 32.83 12.93
N LEU A 175 -4.95 33.18 12.15
CA LEU A 175 -4.13 32.24 11.40
C LEU A 175 -2.85 31.95 12.18
N GLU A 176 -2.40 30.70 12.13
CA GLU A 176 -1.08 30.27 12.59
C GLU A 176 -0.30 29.70 11.41
N ARG A 177 1.00 29.97 11.39
CA ARG A 177 1.92 29.43 10.36
C ARG A 177 2.21 27.97 10.68
N VAL A 178 2.12 27.11 9.67
CA VAL A 178 2.42 25.68 9.78
C VAL A 178 3.57 25.35 8.84
N SER A 179 4.69 24.89 9.40
CA SER A 179 5.80 24.36 8.61
C SER A 179 5.47 22.93 8.16
N PRO A 180 5.87 22.53 6.93
CA PRO A 180 5.79 21.13 6.51
C PRO A 180 6.72 20.24 7.35
N GLU A 181 6.44 18.94 7.39
CA GLU A 181 7.28 17.97 8.12
C GLU A 181 8.67 17.81 7.49
N LEU A 182 8.74 17.86 6.15
CA LEU A 182 10.00 17.96 5.40
C LEU A 182 10.28 19.42 5.11
N ASP A 183 11.18 20.02 5.88
CA ASP A 183 11.59 21.40 5.75
C ASP A 183 12.79 21.58 4.82
N THR A 184 13.16 22.85 4.57
CA THR A 184 14.29 23.18 3.70
C THR A 184 15.62 22.67 4.27
N SER A 185 15.80 22.67 5.59
CA SER A 185 17.02 22.20 6.24
C SER A 185 17.25 20.71 5.98
N ALA A 186 16.20 19.89 6.11
CA ALA A 186 16.26 18.46 5.82
C ALA A 186 16.64 18.19 4.35
N ALA A 187 16.15 19.01 3.42
CA ALA A 187 16.50 18.90 2.01
C ALA A 187 17.94 19.36 1.72
N GLU A 188 18.44 20.38 2.41
CA GLU A 188 19.83 20.85 2.34
C GLU A 188 20.81 19.81 2.89
N ASP A 189 20.51 19.18 4.02
CA ASP A 189 21.31 18.08 4.58
C ASP A 189 21.41 16.90 3.60
N ALA A 190 20.28 16.56 2.97
CA ALA A 190 20.22 15.53 1.95
C ALA A 190 21.01 15.90 0.68
N ALA A 191 20.97 17.17 0.28
CA ALA A 191 21.76 17.68 -0.83
C ALA A 191 23.26 17.60 -0.53
N ALA A 192 23.69 18.02 0.67
CA ALA A 192 25.09 17.90 1.08
C ALA A 192 25.57 16.44 1.11
N ALA A 193 24.76 15.52 1.63
CA ALA A 193 25.06 14.09 1.60
C ALA A 193 25.15 13.54 0.16
N ALA A 194 24.24 13.94 -0.72
CA ALA A 194 24.26 13.57 -2.14
C ALA A 194 25.51 14.08 -2.86
N GLU A 195 25.89 15.34 -2.60
CA GLU A 195 27.10 15.96 -3.12
C GLU A 195 28.36 15.22 -2.66
N GLN A 196 28.45 14.87 -1.38
CA GLN A 196 29.56 14.09 -0.83
C GLN A 196 29.70 12.71 -1.49
N VAL A 197 28.58 12.06 -1.83
CA VAL A 197 28.60 10.78 -2.54
C VAL A 197 29.21 10.93 -3.93
N VAL A 198 28.88 11.99 -4.66
CA VAL A 198 29.30 12.20 -6.06
C VAL A 198 30.55 13.08 -6.23
N SER A 199 31.15 13.56 -5.14
CA SER A 199 32.27 14.52 -5.16
C SER A 199 33.52 14.02 -5.92
N ALA A 200 33.80 12.72 -5.85
CA ALA A 200 34.96 12.11 -6.51
C ALA A 200 34.69 10.63 -6.87
N PRO A 201 35.50 10.02 -7.74
CA PRO A 201 35.41 8.59 -8.01
C PRO A 201 35.60 7.75 -6.74
N VAL A 202 34.98 6.57 -6.71
CA VAL A 202 35.27 5.53 -5.70
C VAL A 202 36.12 4.44 -6.35
N GLU A 203 37.31 4.22 -5.81
CA GLU A 203 38.18 3.12 -6.26
C GLU A 203 37.60 1.77 -5.83
N LEU A 204 37.58 0.81 -6.74
CA LEU A 204 37.13 -0.55 -6.49
C LEU A 204 38.34 -1.47 -6.40
N ARG A 205 38.42 -2.21 -5.29
CA ARG A 205 39.44 -3.25 -5.06
C ARG A 205 38.79 -4.59 -4.79
N TYR A 206 39.46 -5.65 -5.22
CA TYR A 206 39.09 -7.02 -4.91
C TYR A 206 40.37 -7.81 -4.61
N ALA A 207 40.41 -8.45 -3.44
CA ALA A 207 41.65 -8.88 -2.83
C ALA A 207 42.68 -7.73 -2.85
N ASP A 208 43.90 -7.97 -3.33
CA ASP A 208 44.96 -6.96 -3.41
C ASP A 208 44.93 -6.14 -4.71
N HIS A 209 44.06 -6.49 -5.65
CA HIS A 209 44.03 -5.89 -6.98
C HIS A 209 43.11 -4.67 -7.05
N ARG A 210 43.56 -3.64 -7.76
CA ARG A 210 42.71 -2.56 -8.26
C ARG A 210 41.93 -3.07 -9.47
N VAL A 211 40.61 -3.08 -9.38
CA VAL A 211 39.73 -3.67 -10.42
C VAL A 211 38.97 -2.63 -11.23
N GLY A 212 38.92 -1.38 -10.75
CA GLY A 212 38.31 -0.27 -11.48
C GLY A 212 37.94 0.88 -10.56
N ALA A 213 37.06 1.75 -11.04
CA ALA A 213 36.49 2.84 -10.26
C ALA A 213 35.04 3.13 -10.68
N LEU A 214 34.24 3.64 -9.74
CA LEU A 214 32.93 4.22 -10.01
C LEU A 214 33.08 5.74 -10.16
N PRO A 215 32.96 6.31 -11.36
CA PRO A 215 33.05 7.76 -11.54
C PRO A 215 31.80 8.46 -10.98
N PRO A 216 31.89 9.76 -10.64
CA PRO A 216 30.77 10.58 -10.15
C PRO A 216 29.46 10.41 -10.93
N ARG A 217 29.53 10.43 -12.27
CA ARG A 217 28.35 10.28 -13.14
C ARG A 217 27.64 8.94 -12.94
N ARG A 218 28.39 7.88 -12.61
CA ARG A 218 27.82 6.55 -12.34
C ARG A 218 27.23 6.50 -10.95
N LEU A 219 27.88 7.09 -9.95
CA LEU A 219 27.36 7.23 -8.59
C LEU A 219 26.04 8.02 -8.57
N ALA A 220 25.98 9.15 -9.29
CA ALA A 220 24.76 9.96 -9.41
C ALA A 220 23.57 9.18 -10.00
N ARG A 221 23.80 8.32 -10.99
CA ARG A 221 22.77 7.45 -11.58
C ARG A 221 22.28 6.33 -10.64
N LEU A 222 23.09 5.98 -9.65
CA LEU A 222 22.79 4.97 -8.64
C LEU A 222 22.16 5.58 -7.39
N LEU A 223 22.28 6.90 -7.20
CA LEU A 223 21.76 7.60 -6.03
C LEU A 223 20.23 7.53 -5.98
N ARG A 224 19.71 7.32 -4.77
CA ARG A 224 18.29 7.34 -4.42
C ARG A 224 18.13 8.27 -3.23
N ILE A 225 17.25 9.26 -3.37
CA ILE A 225 16.88 10.16 -2.28
C ILE A 225 15.40 9.91 -2.00
N ASN A 226 15.11 9.25 -0.89
CA ASN A 226 13.76 8.86 -0.52
C ASN A 226 13.31 9.66 0.71
N PRO A 227 12.13 10.32 0.68
CA PRO A 227 11.62 11.02 1.84
C PRO A 227 11.32 10.03 2.98
N ARG A 228 11.64 10.45 4.20
CA ARG A 228 11.16 9.87 5.46
C ARG A 228 10.23 10.88 6.14
N ARG A 229 9.89 10.64 7.41
CA ARG A 229 8.97 11.50 8.18
C ARG A 229 9.46 12.95 8.26
N ASP A 230 10.74 13.14 8.58
CA ASP A 230 11.35 14.45 8.88
C ASP A 230 12.74 14.63 8.23
N SER A 231 13.13 13.72 7.34
CA SER A 231 14.46 13.70 6.72
C SER A 231 14.41 12.99 5.38
N PHE A 232 15.51 13.02 4.62
CA PHE A 232 15.66 12.20 3.41
C PHE A 232 16.72 11.12 3.61
N ALA A 233 16.40 9.90 3.18
CA ALA A 233 17.38 8.83 3.10
C ALA A 233 18.13 8.89 1.77
N VAL A 234 19.40 9.28 1.82
CA VAL A 234 20.32 9.27 0.68
C VAL A 234 21.02 7.91 0.64
N THR A 235 20.72 7.11 -0.38
CA THR A 235 21.20 5.73 -0.52
C THR A 235 21.64 5.45 -1.95
N LEU A 236 22.35 4.34 -2.17
CA LEU A 236 22.62 3.84 -3.52
C LEU A 236 21.69 2.66 -3.82
N ASP A 237 21.24 2.57 -5.07
CA ASP A 237 20.44 1.47 -5.58
C ASP A 237 21.25 0.16 -5.56
N ARG A 238 20.88 -0.75 -4.67
CA ARG A 238 21.62 -1.98 -4.36
C ARG A 238 21.87 -2.83 -5.62
N ASP A 239 20.83 -3.09 -6.39
CA ASP A 239 20.89 -4.05 -7.49
C ASP A 239 21.53 -3.42 -8.73
N ARG A 240 21.26 -2.14 -9.00
CA ARG A 240 21.96 -1.40 -10.06
C ARG A 240 23.43 -1.20 -9.75
N LEU A 241 23.80 -1.00 -8.48
CA LEU A 241 25.20 -0.89 -8.05
C LEU A 241 25.93 -2.22 -8.27
N ALA A 242 25.34 -3.34 -7.85
CA ALA A 242 25.89 -4.67 -8.09
C ALA A 242 26.09 -4.92 -9.59
N ALA A 243 25.08 -4.61 -10.41
CA ALA A 243 25.18 -4.66 -11.87
C ALA A 243 26.28 -3.75 -12.42
N ALA A 244 26.51 -2.59 -11.81
CA ALA A 244 27.52 -1.65 -12.24
C ALA A 244 28.96 -2.13 -12.01
N VAL A 245 29.21 -2.83 -10.90
CA VAL A 245 30.54 -3.34 -10.53
C VAL A 245 30.80 -4.77 -11.05
N ARG A 246 29.76 -5.51 -11.44
CA ARG A 246 29.90 -6.86 -12.03
C ARG A 246 30.89 -6.98 -13.19
N PRO A 247 30.94 -6.05 -14.16
CA PRO A 247 31.90 -6.11 -15.27
C PRO A 247 33.36 -5.96 -14.83
N THR A 248 33.65 -5.19 -13.78
CA THR A 248 35.02 -4.98 -13.31
C THR A 248 35.61 -6.23 -12.65
N LEU A 249 34.74 -7.18 -12.26
CA LEU A 249 35.13 -8.43 -11.62
C LEU A 249 35.03 -9.65 -12.56
N SER A 250 34.87 -9.44 -13.87
CA SER A 250 34.66 -10.51 -14.85
C SER A 250 35.70 -11.64 -14.78
N ARG A 251 36.98 -11.30 -14.54
CA ARG A 251 38.09 -12.26 -14.40
C ARG A 251 37.93 -13.23 -13.22
N TRP A 252 37.29 -12.80 -12.14
CA TRP A 252 37.11 -13.60 -10.91
C TRP A 252 35.71 -14.18 -10.77
N ARG A 253 34.76 -13.71 -11.59
CA ARG A 253 33.39 -14.21 -11.61
C ARG A 253 33.32 -15.54 -12.36
N ARG A 254 32.42 -16.40 -11.89
CA ARG A 254 32.06 -17.65 -12.57
C ARG A 254 30.56 -17.75 -12.59
N GLN A 255 29.96 -17.98 -13.75
CA GLN A 255 28.52 -18.20 -13.80
C GLN A 255 28.18 -19.56 -13.17
N ALA A 256 27.12 -19.60 -12.37
CA ALA A 256 26.55 -20.86 -11.94
C ALA A 256 25.99 -21.61 -13.15
N VAL A 257 26.21 -22.92 -13.21
CA VAL A 257 25.72 -23.76 -14.31
C VAL A 257 24.73 -24.75 -13.74
N ASN A 258 23.50 -24.76 -14.26
CA ASN A 258 22.46 -25.71 -13.85
C ASN A 258 22.82 -27.14 -14.27
N ALA A 259 22.46 -28.10 -13.41
CA ALA A 259 22.49 -29.50 -13.80
C ALA A 259 21.47 -29.74 -14.93
N ARG A 260 21.87 -30.52 -15.93
CA ARG A 260 21.05 -30.82 -17.11
C ARG A 260 20.97 -32.31 -17.35
N PHE A 261 19.80 -32.78 -17.75
CA PHE A 261 19.60 -34.13 -18.26
C PHE A 261 20.07 -34.20 -19.71
N ARG A 262 20.81 -35.26 -20.05
CA ARG A 262 21.23 -35.58 -21.41
C ARG A 262 20.79 -37.00 -21.71
N VAL A 263 19.88 -37.12 -22.66
CA VAL A 263 19.46 -38.42 -23.19
C VAL A 263 20.55 -38.99 -24.09
N GLU A 264 20.89 -40.26 -23.87
CA GLU A 264 21.86 -41.04 -24.62
C GLU A 264 21.23 -42.41 -24.93
N GLY A 265 20.43 -42.48 -25.99
CA GLY A 265 19.62 -43.65 -26.33
C GLY A 265 18.57 -43.92 -25.24
N GLU A 266 18.58 -45.13 -24.68
CA GLU A 266 17.66 -45.53 -23.60
C GLU A 266 17.98 -44.89 -22.25
N HIS A 267 19.14 -44.25 -22.06
CA HIS A 267 19.59 -43.81 -20.74
C HIS A 267 19.69 -42.28 -20.64
N VAL A 268 19.57 -41.76 -19.42
CA VAL A 268 19.74 -40.34 -19.10
C VAL A 268 20.96 -40.13 -18.22
N ARG A 269 21.90 -39.29 -18.67
CA ARG A 269 23.03 -38.82 -17.88
C ARG A 269 22.81 -37.41 -17.38
N ILE A 270 23.23 -37.14 -16.14
CA ILE A 270 23.22 -35.79 -15.58
C ILE A 270 24.56 -35.11 -15.85
N ARG A 271 24.53 -34.00 -16.59
CA ARG A 271 25.65 -33.04 -16.58
C ARG A 271 25.61 -32.28 -15.26
N PRO A 272 26.67 -32.34 -14.44
CA PRO A 272 26.64 -31.79 -13.09
C PRO A 272 26.55 -30.27 -13.10
N SER A 273 25.86 -29.72 -12.10
CA SER A 273 25.84 -28.29 -11.81
C SER A 273 27.22 -27.81 -11.35
N ARG A 274 27.53 -26.54 -11.58
CA ARG A 274 28.72 -25.87 -11.04
C ARG A 274 28.31 -24.63 -10.26
N THR A 275 28.84 -24.48 -9.05
CA THR A 275 28.67 -23.27 -8.25
C THR A 275 29.31 -22.08 -8.94
N GLY A 276 28.56 -20.98 -9.03
CA GLY A 276 29.06 -19.71 -9.51
C GLY A 276 29.72 -18.88 -8.42
N LEU A 277 30.40 -17.82 -8.84
CA LEU A 277 30.94 -16.78 -8.00
C LEU A 277 30.50 -15.45 -8.61
N ASP A 278 29.74 -14.66 -7.87
CA ASP A 278 29.23 -13.39 -8.34
C ASP A 278 29.27 -12.33 -7.25
N VAL A 279 29.12 -11.06 -7.66
CA VAL A 279 29.06 -9.92 -6.75
C VAL A 279 27.92 -10.09 -5.77
N ASP A 280 28.19 -9.94 -4.49
CA ASP A 280 27.16 -9.83 -3.48
C ASP A 280 26.64 -8.37 -3.43
N PRO A 281 25.37 -8.11 -3.79
CA PRO A 281 24.82 -6.77 -3.79
C PRO A 281 24.84 -6.09 -2.43
N LYS A 282 24.70 -6.84 -1.33
CA LYS A 282 24.65 -6.28 0.03
C LYS A 282 26.03 -5.80 0.48
N THR A 283 27.05 -6.62 0.30
CA THR A 283 28.43 -6.26 0.68
C THR A 283 28.98 -5.18 -0.24
N ALA A 284 28.67 -5.21 -1.54
CA ALA A 284 29.04 -4.16 -2.49
C ALA A 284 28.42 -2.81 -2.10
N LEU A 285 27.13 -2.77 -1.75
CA LEU A 285 26.48 -1.56 -1.26
C LEU A 285 27.17 -1.02 0.00
N THR A 286 27.38 -1.89 0.99
CA THR A 286 28.02 -1.51 2.25
C THR A 286 29.42 -0.94 2.03
N ALA A 287 30.25 -1.63 1.22
CA ALA A 287 31.62 -1.21 0.93
C ALA A 287 31.69 0.11 0.16
N VAL A 288 30.84 0.30 -0.84
CA VAL A 288 30.82 1.52 -1.65
C VAL A 288 30.27 2.70 -0.86
N THR A 289 29.20 2.52 -0.10
CA THR A 289 28.67 3.59 0.78
C THR A 289 29.70 4.01 1.82
N ALA A 290 30.36 3.06 2.49
CA ALA A 290 31.44 3.39 3.42
C ALA A 290 32.59 4.13 2.73
N ALA A 291 32.95 3.72 1.51
CA ALA A 291 33.99 4.39 0.74
C ALA A 291 33.63 5.84 0.39
N THR A 292 32.37 6.15 0.08
CA THR A 292 31.95 7.54 -0.21
C THR A 292 32.11 8.50 0.97
N LEU A 293 32.14 7.97 2.19
CA LEU A 293 32.34 8.73 3.43
C LEU A 293 33.81 8.75 3.87
N SER A 294 34.66 7.91 3.28
CA SER A 294 36.08 7.80 3.64
C SER A 294 36.95 8.76 2.82
N PRO A 295 37.99 9.38 3.41
CA PRO A 295 38.96 10.19 2.68
C PRO A 295 39.67 9.41 1.55
N SER A 296 39.92 8.12 1.74
CA SER A 296 40.61 7.27 0.76
C SER A 296 39.72 6.77 -0.38
N ARG A 297 38.39 6.95 -0.26
CA ARG A 297 37.37 6.55 -1.25
C ARG A 297 37.59 5.18 -1.89
N THR A 298 38.02 4.21 -1.09
CA THR A 298 38.35 2.85 -1.55
C THR A 298 37.32 1.85 -1.03
N ALA A 299 36.65 1.16 -1.95
CA ALA A 299 35.69 0.10 -1.65
C ALA A 299 36.31 -1.28 -1.92
N ARG A 300 36.35 -2.14 -0.90
CA ARG A 300 36.75 -3.55 -1.04
C ARG A 300 35.52 -4.39 -1.35
N LEU A 301 35.45 -4.90 -2.57
CA LEU A 301 34.37 -5.76 -3.04
C LEU A 301 34.60 -7.20 -2.59
N ALA A 302 33.51 -7.94 -2.43
CA ALA A 302 33.52 -9.37 -2.17
C ALA A 302 32.67 -10.10 -3.21
N LEU A 303 33.10 -11.31 -3.56
CA LEU A 303 32.28 -12.25 -4.31
C LEU A 303 31.65 -13.22 -3.31
N ARG A 304 30.44 -13.68 -3.62
CA ARG A 304 29.79 -14.78 -2.93
C ARG A 304 29.58 -15.93 -3.88
N GLU A 305 29.45 -17.12 -3.32
CA GLU A 305 28.98 -18.26 -4.08
C GLU A 305 27.54 -18.02 -4.54
N THR A 306 27.27 -18.39 -5.79
CA THR A 306 25.93 -18.44 -6.34
C THR A 306 25.62 -19.89 -6.70
N HIS A 307 24.48 -20.36 -6.25
CA HIS A 307 24.04 -21.72 -6.58
C HIS A 307 23.37 -21.75 -7.94
N ALA A 308 23.44 -22.92 -8.57
CA ALA A 308 22.62 -23.24 -9.71
C ALA A 308 21.13 -23.31 -9.28
N ASP A 309 20.22 -22.92 -10.16
CA ASP A 309 18.77 -23.07 -9.94
C ASP A 309 18.39 -24.55 -9.78
N ARG A 310 19.13 -25.43 -10.46
CA ARG A 310 19.06 -26.88 -10.26
C ARG A 310 20.45 -27.43 -10.00
N THR A 311 20.66 -27.95 -8.80
CA THR A 311 21.90 -28.62 -8.40
C THR A 311 21.96 -30.05 -8.94
N THR A 312 23.17 -30.62 -9.02
CA THR A 312 23.36 -32.05 -9.33
C THR A 312 22.60 -32.95 -8.37
N ARG A 313 22.50 -32.56 -7.09
CA ARG A 313 21.79 -33.32 -6.06
C ARG A 313 20.29 -33.36 -6.34
N GLU A 314 19.68 -32.21 -6.63
CA GLU A 314 18.26 -32.13 -6.99
C GLU A 314 17.99 -32.89 -8.29
N ALA A 315 18.83 -32.73 -9.32
CA ALA A 315 18.68 -33.50 -10.57
C ALA A 315 18.75 -35.01 -10.34
N ARG A 316 19.61 -35.50 -9.43
CA ARG A 316 19.67 -36.93 -9.06
C ARG A 316 18.44 -37.38 -8.27
N ALA A 317 17.92 -36.52 -7.40
CA ALA A 317 16.73 -36.80 -6.58
C ALA A 317 15.47 -36.99 -7.44
N LEU A 318 15.42 -36.37 -8.63
CA LEU A 318 14.33 -36.57 -9.60
C LEU A 318 14.26 -38.00 -10.15
N GLY A 319 15.31 -38.82 -10.03
CA GLY A 319 15.23 -40.24 -10.41
C GLY A 319 14.99 -40.49 -11.90
N ILE A 320 15.41 -39.59 -12.79
CA ILE A 320 15.29 -39.79 -14.24
C ILE A 320 16.53 -40.56 -14.72
N ARG A 321 16.37 -41.82 -15.14
CA ARG A 321 17.49 -42.73 -15.46
C ARG A 321 17.40 -43.36 -16.83
N GLU A 322 16.23 -43.83 -17.22
CA GLU A 322 16.04 -44.58 -18.46
C GLU A 322 14.70 -44.30 -19.12
N ARG A 323 14.56 -44.69 -20.39
CA ARG A 323 13.32 -44.55 -21.15
C ARG A 323 12.30 -45.57 -20.64
N ILE A 324 11.19 -45.06 -20.12
CA ILE A 324 10.12 -45.89 -19.54
C ILE A 324 8.94 -46.07 -20.52
N SER A 325 8.77 -45.16 -21.48
CA SER A 325 7.77 -45.30 -22.53
C SER A 325 8.12 -44.46 -23.75
N THR A 326 7.62 -44.87 -24.92
CA THR A 326 7.72 -44.11 -26.15
C THR A 326 6.50 -44.37 -27.03
N PHE A 327 6.03 -43.34 -27.72
CA PHE A 327 4.94 -43.50 -28.67
C PHE A 327 5.16 -42.63 -29.90
N THR A 328 4.93 -43.21 -31.07
CA THR A 328 5.11 -42.57 -32.37
C THR A 328 3.80 -42.60 -33.13
N THR A 329 3.46 -41.48 -33.77
CA THR A 329 2.36 -41.40 -34.73
C THR A 329 2.87 -40.92 -36.08
N ASP A 330 2.24 -41.43 -37.13
CA ASP A 330 2.41 -40.96 -38.49
C ASP A 330 1.52 -39.73 -38.76
N MET A 331 2.04 -38.75 -39.48
CA MET A 331 1.36 -37.52 -39.87
C MET A 331 0.73 -37.60 -41.27
N GLY A 332 1.01 -38.66 -42.02
CA GLY A 332 0.54 -38.94 -43.37
C GLY A 332 0.92 -37.84 -44.36
N VAL A 333 0.19 -37.79 -45.46
CA VAL A 333 0.25 -36.65 -46.39
C VAL A 333 -0.30 -35.41 -45.68
N SER A 334 0.60 -34.56 -45.21
CA SER A 334 0.30 -33.34 -44.47
C SER A 334 0.80 -32.11 -45.20
N SER A 335 0.08 -30.99 -45.07
CA SER A 335 0.59 -29.70 -45.53
C SER A 335 1.81 -29.27 -44.72
N SER A 336 2.70 -28.50 -45.35
CA SER A 336 3.89 -27.94 -44.70
C SER A 336 3.55 -27.11 -43.45
N ASN A 337 2.44 -26.38 -43.47
CA ASN A 337 1.97 -25.61 -42.31
C ASN A 337 1.52 -26.50 -41.14
N ARG A 338 0.82 -27.62 -41.42
CA ARG A 338 0.43 -28.57 -40.37
C ARG A 338 1.66 -29.22 -39.73
N ILE A 339 2.61 -29.66 -40.57
CA ILE A 339 3.89 -30.24 -40.10
C ILE A 339 4.62 -29.23 -39.21
N HIS A 340 4.78 -27.99 -39.67
CA HIS A 340 5.40 -26.90 -38.90
C HIS A 340 4.76 -26.71 -37.53
N ASN A 341 3.43 -26.67 -37.45
CA ASN A 341 2.72 -26.51 -36.18
C ASN A 341 2.96 -27.69 -35.23
N VAL A 342 2.91 -28.93 -35.74
CA VAL A 342 3.16 -30.14 -34.94
C VAL A 342 4.57 -30.14 -34.36
N GLN A 343 5.56 -29.79 -35.17
CA GLN A 343 6.96 -29.68 -34.77
C GLN A 343 7.15 -28.56 -33.72
N LEU A 344 6.53 -27.39 -33.93
CA LEU A 344 6.56 -26.29 -32.97
C LEU A 344 5.94 -26.68 -31.62
N MET A 345 4.83 -27.43 -31.60
CA MET A 345 4.25 -27.93 -30.35
C MET A 345 5.13 -28.98 -29.67
N ALA A 346 5.82 -29.83 -30.44
CA ALA A 346 6.81 -30.75 -29.90
C ALA A 346 7.96 -29.98 -29.22
N GLU A 347 8.48 -28.92 -29.84
CA GLU A 347 9.48 -28.04 -29.24
C GLU A 347 8.96 -27.36 -27.95
N TYR A 348 7.70 -26.95 -27.92
CA TYR A 348 7.08 -26.44 -26.70
C TYR A 348 6.96 -27.50 -25.60
N ILE A 349 6.91 -28.79 -25.90
CA ILE A 349 6.73 -29.86 -24.89
C ILE A 349 8.08 -30.49 -24.50
N ASP A 350 9.08 -30.42 -25.37
CA ASP A 350 10.40 -30.98 -25.13
C ASP A 350 11.05 -30.45 -23.84
N GLY A 351 11.72 -31.36 -23.12
CA GLY A 351 12.43 -31.04 -21.88
C GLY A 351 11.53 -30.82 -20.66
N THR A 352 10.21 -31.05 -20.78
CA THR A 352 9.28 -30.94 -19.64
C THR A 352 9.61 -31.99 -18.60
N ILE A 353 9.70 -31.57 -17.33
CA ILE A 353 9.84 -32.46 -16.18
C ILE A 353 8.53 -32.41 -15.42
N ILE A 354 7.93 -33.57 -15.15
CA ILE A 354 6.73 -33.72 -14.33
C ILE A 354 7.15 -34.39 -13.03
N GLU A 355 7.10 -33.70 -11.90
CA GLU A 355 7.50 -34.26 -10.61
C GLU A 355 6.51 -35.32 -10.09
N PRO A 356 6.92 -36.20 -9.15
CA PRO A 356 6.01 -37.14 -8.51
C PRO A 356 4.76 -36.45 -7.93
N GLY A 357 3.58 -36.92 -8.34
CA GLY A 357 2.27 -36.38 -7.94
C GLY A 357 1.81 -35.17 -8.75
N GLU A 358 2.63 -34.61 -9.64
CA GLU A 358 2.28 -33.45 -10.48
C GLU A 358 1.49 -33.87 -11.72
N SER A 359 0.59 -33.00 -12.18
CA SER A 359 -0.15 -33.17 -13.43
C SER A 359 0.44 -32.33 -14.56
N PHE A 360 0.53 -32.92 -15.74
CA PHE A 360 0.82 -32.22 -16.98
C PHE A 360 -0.47 -31.78 -17.65
N SER A 361 -0.59 -30.50 -18.02
CA SER A 361 -1.62 -29.99 -18.92
C SER A 361 -1.01 -29.61 -20.26
N PHE A 362 -1.59 -30.12 -21.35
CA PHE A 362 -1.14 -29.79 -22.70
C PHE A 362 -1.36 -28.31 -23.04
N ASN A 363 -2.50 -27.74 -22.64
CA ASN A 363 -2.78 -26.33 -22.84
C ASN A 363 -1.87 -25.43 -22.01
N ASP A 364 -1.65 -25.73 -20.73
CA ASP A 364 -0.74 -24.94 -19.90
C ASP A 364 0.68 -24.96 -20.45
N ARG A 365 1.14 -26.12 -20.95
CA ARG A 365 2.51 -26.25 -21.46
C ARG A 365 2.73 -25.51 -22.78
N VAL A 366 1.79 -25.59 -23.70
CA VAL A 366 1.97 -25.05 -25.06
C VAL A 366 1.40 -23.64 -25.22
N GLY A 367 0.35 -23.27 -24.48
CA GLY A 367 -0.25 -21.93 -24.49
C GLY A 367 -1.10 -21.59 -25.72
N PRO A 368 -1.48 -20.33 -25.95
CA PRO A 368 -2.33 -19.95 -27.08
C PRO A 368 -1.65 -20.22 -28.44
N ARG A 369 -2.43 -20.67 -29.43
CA ARG A 369 -1.95 -21.00 -30.79
C ARG A 369 -2.16 -19.80 -31.71
N THR A 370 -1.23 -18.84 -31.68
CA THR A 370 -1.34 -17.59 -32.45
C THR A 370 -0.17 -17.41 -33.43
N GLU A 371 -0.37 -16.58 -34.46
CA GLU A 371 0.66 -16.28 -35.45
C GLU A 371 1.90 -15.62 -34.82
N GLU A 372 1.73 -14.76 -33.81
CA GLU A 372 2.85 -14.12 -33.10
C GLU A 372 3.72 -15.12 -32.35
N ARG A 373 3.16 -16.28 -32.00
CA ARG A 373 3.86 -17.41 -31.39
C ARG A 373 4.41 -18.41 -32.40
N GLY A 374 4.33 -18.08 -33.69
CA GLY A 374 4.89 -18.84 -34.80
C GLY A 374 3.96 -19.92 -35.37
N PHE A 375 2.71 -20.00 -34.91
CA PHE A 375 1.73 -20.92 -35.49
C PHE A 375 1.27 -20.44 -36.86
N ARG A 376 1.00 -21.39 -37.76
CA ARG A 376 0.55 -21.13 -39.12
C ARG A 376 -0.87 -21.65 -39.33
N GLU A 377 -1.56 -21.08 -40.30
CA GLU A 377 -2.84 -21.60 -40.76
C GLU A 377 -2.65 -23.02 -41.34
N GLY A 378 -3.32 -23.99 -40.72
CA GLY A 378 -3.34 -25.39 -41.14
C GLY A 378 -4.78 -25.90 -41.15
N GLN A 379 -4.96 -27.15 -41.58
CA GLN A 379 -6.29 -27.78 -41.50
C GLN A 379 -6.58 -28.19 -40.06
N MET A 380 -7.75 -27.82 -39.55
CA MET A 380 -8.28 -28.23 -38.26
C MET A 380 -9.66 -28.86 -38.44
N ILE A 381 -9.95 -29.85 -37.61
CA ILE A 381 -11.27 -30.47 -37.55
C ILE A 381 -12.12 -29.65 -36.58
N ILE A 382 -13.20 -29.04 -37.08
CA ILE A 382 -14.20 -28.32 -36.26
C ILE A 382 -15.54 -29.01 -36.49
N GLY A 383 -16.07 -29.68 -35.45
CA GLY A 383 -17.25 -30.53 -35.60
C GLY A 383 -16.94 -31.73 -36.50
N SER A 384 -17.54 -31.78 -37.68
CA SER A 384 -17.29 -32.79 -38.72
C SER A 384 -16.62 -32.22 -39.98
N LEU A 385 -16.16 -30.96 -39.95
CA LEU A 385 -15.60 -30.26 -41.11
C LEU A 385 -14.10 -30.02 -40.94
N LEU A 386 -13.35 -30.17 -42.04
CA LEU A 386 -11.96 -29.72 -42.16
C LEU A 386 -11.97 -28.25 -42.60
N LEU A 387 -11.65 -27.35 -41.67
CA LEU A 387 -11.59 -25.91 -41.91
C LEU A 387 -10.16 -25.39 -41.74
N PRO A 388 -9.74 -24.38 -42.52
CA PRO A 388 -8.52 -23.64 -42.24
C PRO A 388 -8.59 -22.98 -40.86
N SER A 389 -7.58 -23.19 -40.03
CA SER A 389 -7.45 -22.58 -38.72
C SER A 389 -5.99 -22.51 -38.27
N ILE A 390 -5.65 -21.51 -37.46
CA ILE A 390 -4.31 -21.36 -36.91
C ILE A 390 -4.05 -22.49 -35.91
N GLY A 391 -2.92 -23.18 -36.05
CA GLY A 391 -2.55 -24.27 -35.15
C GLY A 391 -3.07 -25.66 -35.57
N GLY A 392 -3.47 -25.83 -36.83
CA GLY A 392 -3.80 -27.14 -37.38
C GLY A 392 -2.70 -28.18 -37.11
N GLY A 393 -3.09 -29.38 -36.65
CA GLY A 393 -2.19 -30.42 -36.16
C GLY A 393 -2.20 -30.63 -34.64
N VAL A 394 -2.89 -29.79 -33.88
CA VAL A 394 -2.92 -29.84 -32.40
C VAL A 394 -3.39 -31.20 -31.83
N CYS A 395 -4.44 -31.79 -32.42
CA CYS A 395 -4.96 -33.08 -31.98
C CYS A 395 -3.99 -34.23 -32.30
N GLN A 396 -3.15 -34.11 -33.33
CA GLN A 396 -2.08 -35.08 -33.60
C GLN A 396 -1.13 -35.12 -32.42
N THR A 397 -0.57 -33.96 -32.06
CA THR A 397 0.41 -33.85 -30.97
C THR A 397 -0.18 -34.32 -29.64
N ALA A 398 -1.42 -33.90 -29.32
CA ALA A 398 -2.10 -34.35 -28.12
C ALA A 398 -2.35 -35.87 -28.13
N THR A 399 -2.77 -36.43 -29.27
CA THR A 399 -3.00 -37.88 -29.40
C THR A 399 -1.71 -38.68 -29.24
N THR A 400 -0.60 -38.26 -29.84
CA THR A 400 0.71 -38.92 -29.66
C THR A 400 1.13 -38.90 -28.19
N LEU A 401 0.99 -37.75 -27.52
CA LEU A 401 1.37 -37.60 -26.12
C LEU A 401 0.45 -38.41 -25.19
N PHE A 402 -0.85 -38.37 -25.44
CA PHE A 402 -1.86 -39.17 -24.73
C PHE A 402 -1.53 -40.65 -24.80
N ASN A 403 -1.22 -41.17 -26.00
CA ASN A 403 -0.89 -42.58 -26.15
C ASN A 403 0.39 -42.94 -25.42
N ASN A 404 1.41 -42.07 -25.38
CA ASN A 404 2.60 -42.33 -24.59
C ASN A 404 2.29 -42.43 -23.07
N ALA A 405 1.47 -41.51 -22.55
CA ALA A 405 1.02 -41.55 -21.17
C ALA A 405 0.14 -42.78 -20.87
N PHE A 406 -0.72 -43.15 -21.82
CA PHE A 406 -1.59 -44.32 -21.74
C PHE A 406 -0.81 -45.64 -21.74
N GLU A 407 0.17 -45.81 -22.63
CA GLU A 407 1.03 -47.01 -22.68
C GLU A 407 1.87 -47.17 -21.41
N LEU A 408 2.30 -46.05 -20.81
CA LEU A 408 2.97 -46.07 -19.51
C LEU A 408 2.01 -46.38 -18.33
N GLY A 409 0.69 -46.31 -18.55
CA GLY A 409 -0.32 -46.54 -17.52
C GLY A 409 -0.56 -45.37 -16.57
N LEU A 410 -0.21 -44.14 -16.96
CA LEU A 410 -0.41 -42.95 -16.13
C LEU A 410 -1.91 -42.61 -15.95
N PRO A 411 -2.32 -42.09 -14.78
CA PRO A 411 -3.67 -41.57 -14.58
C PRO A 411 -4.00 -40.42 -15.54
N ILE A 412 -5.00 -40.63 -16.40
CA ILE A 412 -5.51 -39.61 -17.33
C ILE A 412 -6.64 -38.86 -16.64
N GLU A 413 -6.36 -37.64 -16.16
CA GLU A 413 -7.31 -36.83 -15.40
C GLU A 413 -8.32 -36.11 -16.29
N ARG A 414 -7.92 -35.75 -17.51
CA ARG A 414 -8.79 -35.13 -18.51
C ARG A 414 -8.41 -35.57 -19.90
N ARG A 415 -9.39 -36.05 -20.66
CA ARG A 415 -9.28 -36.38 -22.08
C ARG A 415 -10.65 -36.21 -22.75
N TYR A 416 -10.66 -35.66 -23.95
CA TYR A 416 -11.84 -35.61 -24.81
C TYR A 416 -11.54 -36.38 -26.10
N ASN A 417 -12.52 -37.14 -26.59
CA ASN A 417 -12.47 -37.76 -27.91
C ASN A 417 -13.02 -36.82 -28.99
N HIS A 418 -12.66 -37.09 -30.24
CA HIS A 418 -13.28 -36.48 -31.40
C HIS A 418 -14.72 -36.98 -31.55
N SER A 419 -15.56 -36.17 -32.18
CA SER A 419 -16.98 -36.47 -32.46
C SER A 419 -17.18 -37.57 -33.51
N PHE A 420 -16.13 -37.96 -34.23
CA PHE A 420 -16.15 -39.03 -35.23
C PHE A 420 -14.83 -39.82 -35.23
N TYR A 421 -14.87 -41.01 -35.81
CA TYR A 421 -13.72 -41.92 -35.88
C TYR A 421 -12.65 -41.42 -36.85
N ILE A 422 -11.39 -41.38 -36.40
CA ILE A 422 -10.22 -41.00 -37.20
C ILE A 422 -9.35 -42.23 -37.40
N SER A 423 -9.28 -42.73 -38.63
CA SER A 423 -8.71 -44.04 -38.97
C SER A 423 -7.20 -44.19 -38.71
N HIS A 424 -6.46 -43.08 -38.64
CA HIS A 424 -5.01 -43.09 -38.40
C HIS A 424 -4.63 -42.95 -36.91
N TYR A 425 -5.61 -42.89 -36.01
CA TYR A 425 -5.37 -43.00 -34.56
C TYR A 425 -5.71 -44.40 -34.07
N PRO A 426 -5.03 -44.92 -33.04
CA PRO A 426 -5.40 -46.22 -32.48
C PRO A 426 -6.84 -46.19 -31.97
N MET A 427 -7.56 -47.29 -32.17
CA MET A 427 -9.00 -47.36 -31.91
C MET A 427 -9.33 -46.99 -30.45
N GLY A 428 -10.18 -45.98 -30.26
CA GLY A 428 -10.56 -45.46 -28.94
C GLY A 428 -9.49 -44.63 -28.23
N ARG A 429 -8.34 -44.36 -28.86
CA ARG A 429 -7.17 -43.73 -28.24
C ARG A 429 -6.77 -42.41 -28.88
N ASP A 430 -7.75 -41.56 -29.10
CA ASP A 430 -7.57 -40.20 -29.61
C ASP A 430 -7.69 -39.15 -28.50
N ALA A 431 -7.06 -37.99 -28.67
CA ALA A 431 -7.23 -36.86 -27.76
C ALA A 431 -7.48 -35.57 -28.56
N THR A 432 -8.58 -34.91 -28.27
CA THR A 432 -8.92 -33.57 -28.79
C THR A 432 -8.53 -32.52 -27.77
N VAL A 433 -7.92 -31.44 -28.26
CA VAL A 433 -7.53 -30.27 -27.46
C VAL A 433 -7.83 -29.00 -28.24
N SER A 434 -8.21 -27.95 -27.54
CA SER A 434 -8.26 -26.58 -28.08
C SER A 434 -7.87 -25.59 -26.99
N TRP A 435 -7.26 -24.47 -27.40
CA TRP A 435 -6.97 -23.40 -26.46
C TRP A 435 -8.27 -22.85 -25.84
N ASP A 436 -8.26 -22.62 -24.52
CA ASP A 436 -9.44 -22.20 -23.73
C ASP A 436 -10.64 -23.17 -23.77
N GLY A 437 -10.41 -24.44 -24.13
CA GLY A 437 -11.44 -25.48 -24.26
C GLY A 437 -10.95 -26.86 -23.81
N PRO A 438 -11.28 -27.94 -24.56
CA PRO A 438 -10.75 -29.27 -24.30
C PRO A 438 -9.24 -29.30 -24.08
N ASP A 439 -8.81 -30.09 -23.10
CA ASP A 439 -7.41 -30.23 -22.71
C ASP A 439 -7.09 -31.71 -22.45
N LEU A 440 -5.81 -32.04 -22.59
CA LEU A 440 -5.25 -33.33 -22.19
C LEU A 440 -4.47 -33.12 -20.89
N VAL A 441 -4.95 -33.74 -19.82
CA VAL A 441 -4.31 -33.70 -18.50
C VAL A 441 -4.04 -35.12 -18.01
N PHE A 442 -2.79 -35.40 -17.64
CA PHE A 442 -2.39 -36.66 -17.01
C PHE A 442 -1.45 -36.41 -15.84
N ARG A 443 -1.47 -37.29 -14.84
CA ARG A 443 -0.67 -37.15 -13.62
C ARG A 443 0.50 -38.13 -13.62
N ASN A 444 1.66 -37.66 -13.17
CA ASN A 444 2.75 -38.54 -12.81
C ASN A 444 2.49 -39.15 -11.42
N ASP A 445 2.04 -40.40 -11.35
CA ASP A 445 1.88 -41.13 -10.08
C ASP A 445 3.08 -42.05 -9.75
N LEU A 446 4.18 -41.94 -10.50
CA LEU A 446 5.42 -42.65 -10.23
C LEU A 446 6.18 -42.01 -9.05
N ARG A 447 7.15 -42.76 -8.52
CA ARG A 447 8.06 -42.25 -7.46
C ARG A 447 9.16 -41.34 -7.99
N SER A 448 9.50 -41.46 -9.28
CA SER A 448 10.46 -40.60 -9.97
C SER A 448 9.74 -39.52 -10.78
N ALA A 449 10.44 -38.45 -11.10
CA ALA A 449 9.97 -37.50 -12.09
C ALA A 449 10.00 -38.11 -13.50
N ILE A 450 9.18 -37.57 -14.39
CA ILE A 450 9.16 -37.92 -15.81
C ILE A 450 9.77 -36.78 -16.61
N LEU A 451 10.80 -37.06 -17.40
CA LEU A 451 11.29 -36.16 -18.45
C LEU A 451 10.65 -36.52 -19.78
N ILE A 452 9.97 -35.56 -20.40
CA ILE A 452 9.44 -35.68 -21.76
C ILE A 452 10.50 -35.20 -22.75
N THR A 453 10.83 -36.05 -23.72
CA THR A 453 11.58 -35.64 -24.91
C THR A 453 10.78 -35.90 -26.18
N THR A 454 11.13 -35.17 -27.22
CA THR A 454 10.47 -35.24 -28.51
C THR A 454 11.47 -35.52 -29.63
N SER A 455 11.01 -36.21 -30.66
CA SER A 455 11.71 -36.30 -31.94
C SER A 455 10.70 -36.36 -33.07
N TYR A 456 10.99 -35.69 -34.18
CA TYR A 456 10.08 -35.63 -35.31
C TYR A 456 10.82 -35.60 -36.64
N THR A 457 10.12 -36.04 -37.69
CA THR A 457 10.47 -35.79 -39.09
C THR A 457 9.35 -35.00 -39.74
N ASN A 458 9.32 -34.92 -41.07
CA ASN A 458 8.16 -34.41 -41.80
C ASN A 458 6.99 -35.41 -41.85
N GLU A 459 7.23 -36.65 -41.41
CA GLU A 459 6.28 -37.77 -41.51
C GLU A 459 5.84 -38.28 -40.13
N THR A 460 6.70 -38.21 -39.12
CA THR A 460 6.43 -38.81 -37.81
C THR A 460 6.66 -37.83 -36.67
N LEU A 461 5.88 -38.01 -35.59
CA LEU A 461 6.09 -37.38 -34.29
C LEU A 461 6.23 -38.48 -33.25
N THR A 462 7.25 -38.38 -32.41
CA THR A 462 7.51 -39.28 -31.29
C THR A 462 7.66 -38.51 -29.99
N PHE A 463 6.97 -38.97 -28.95
CA PHE A 463 7.26 -38.61 -27.56
C PHE A 463 7.92 -39.78 -26.85
N SER A 464 8.96 -39.51 -26.06
CA SER A 464 9.58 -40.48 -25.17
C SER A 464 9.59 -39.94 -23.74
N PHE A 465 9.25 -40.79 -22.78
CA PHE A 465 9.26 -40.49 -21.36
C PHE A 465 10.43 -41.20 -20.69
N TYR A 466 11.16 -40.48 -19.84
CA TYR A 466 12.28 -41.03 -19.07
C TYR A 466 12.02 -40.89 -17.57
N GLY A 467 12.31 -41.95 -16.81
CA GLY A 467 12.07 -42.05 -15.36
C GLY A 467 12.86 -43.22 -14.75
N THR A 468 12.33 -43.85 -13.70
CA THR A 468 12.80 -45.14 -13.13
C THR A 468 11.62 -45.99 -12.69
#